data_AF-A0A2G6GGC6-F1
#
_entry.id   AF-A0A2G6GGC6-F1
#
_cell.length_a   1.000
_cell.length_b   1.000
_cell.length_c   1.000
_cell.angle_alpha   90.00
_cell.angle_beta   90.00
_cell.angle_gamma   90.00
#
_symmetry.space_group_name_H-M   'P 1'
#
loop_
_entity.id
_entity.type
_entity.pdbx_description
1 polymer ?
#
loop_
_entity_poly.entity_id
_entity_poly.type
_entity_poly.pdbx_seq_one_letter_code
_entity_poly.pdbx_strand_id
1 'polypeptide(L)'
;YAEAETVKILLSKSDGTIYSNFMHDFIEENFNLSYTFMKDLESKRMCKLDLSYEEYHILLTSFWTAIFEMIIHDFTLDEALNFAPKINKFFAWNQLIEF
;
A
#
# COMPACT_ATOMS: atom_id res chain seq x y z
N TYR A 1 12.81 2.95 8.59
CA TYR A 1 14.06 2.34 8.07
C TYR A 1 14.96 1.73 9.14
N ALA A 2 14.85 2.11 10.42
CA ALA A 2 15.57 1.39 11.49
C ALA A 2 15.29 -0.13 11.47
N GLU A 3 14.04 -0.52 11.18
CA GLU A 3 13.59 -1.91 11.07
C GLU A 3 13.59 -2.47 9.64
N ALA A 4 14.25 -1.81 8.68
CA ALA A 4 14.17 -2.20 7.26
C ALA A 4 14.62 -3.65 7.02
N GLU A 5 15.67 -4.10 7.73
CA GLU A 5 16.16 -5.48 7.64
C GLU A 5 15.11 -6.49 8.13
N THR A 6 14.49 -6.23 9.29
CA THR A 6 13.41 -7.06 9.84
C THR A 6 12.25 -7.15 8.85
N VAL A 7 11.82 -6.02 8.30
CA VAL A 7 10.73 -5.97 7.32
C VAL A 7 11.11 -6.71 6.04
N LYS A 8 12.34 -6.58 5.55
CA LYS A 8 12.85 -7.32 4.39
C LYS A 8 12.79 -8.83 4.59
N ILE A 9 13.14 -9.32 5.78
CA ILE A 9 13.04 -10.74 6.14
C ILE A 9 11.58 -11.19 6.08
N LEU A 10 10.66 -10.43 6.67
CA LEU A 10 9.22 -10.73 6.65
C LEU A 10 8.66 -10.76 5.22
N LEU A 11 9.16 -9.90 4.33
CA LEU A 11 8.71 -9.80 2.95
C LEU A 11 9.31 -10.84 2.00
N SER A 12 10.54 -11.30 2.23
CA SER A 12 11.31 -12.06 1.23
C SER A 12 11.88 -13.40 1.71
N LYS A 13 11.77 -13.69 3.02
CA LYS A 13 12.39 -14.87 3.68
C LYS A 13 11.49 -15.55 4.70
N SER A 14 10.20 -15.21 4.77
CA SER A 14 9.25 -15.76 5.75
C SER A 14 8.48 -17.00 5.26
N ASP A 15 8.67 -17.41 4.01
CA ASP A 15 8.01 -18.59 3.44
C ASP A 15 8.22 -19.84 4.30
N GLY A 16 7.12 -20.55 4.58
CA GLY A 16 7.12 -21.74 5.44
C GLY A 16 7.17 -21.46 6.95
N THR A 17 7.17 -20.20 7.37
CA THR A 17 7.00 -19.78 8.77
C THR A 17 5.57 -19.30 9.05
N ILE A 18 5.24 -19.04 10.32
CA ILE A 18 3.96 -18.42 10.69
C ILE A 18 3.77 -16.99 10.13
N TYR A 19 4.84 -16.40 9.58
CA TYR A 19 4.83 -15.04 9.00
C TYR A 19 4.78 -15.05 7.47
N SER A 20 4.56 -16.20 6.83
CA SER A 20 4.54 -16.32 5.36
C SER A 20 3.50 -15.44 4.68
N ASN A 21 2.45 -15.04 5.40
CA ASN A 21 1.37 -14.18 4.88
C ASN A 21 1.53 -12.71 5.27
N PHE A 22 2.66 -12.29 5.84
CA PHE A 22 2.85 -10.94 6.38
C PHE A 22 2.42 -9.82 5.41
N MET A 23 2.83 -9.90 4.14
CA MET A 23 2.47 -8.90 3.14
C MET A 23 0.97 -8.86 2.86
N HIS A 24 0.34 -10.04 2.76
CA HIS A 24 -1.09 -10.16 2.52
C HIS A 24 -1.88 -9.58 3.70
N ASP A 25 -1.55 -10.01 4.93
CA ASP A 25 -2.22 -9.56 6.15
C ASP A 25 -2.09 -8.03 6.32
N PHE A 26 -0.90 -7.48 6.08
CA PHE A 26 -0.66 -6.04 6.11
C PHE A 26 -1.54 -5.29 5.10
N ILE A 27 -1.67 -5.80 3.88
CA ILE A 27 -2.47 -5.17 2.83
C ILE A 27 -3.96 -5.27 3.17
N GLU A 28 -4.44 -6.41 3.67
CA GLU A 28 -5.84 -6.57 4.07
C GLU A 28 -6.23 -5.61 5.19
N GLU A 29 -5.38 -5.43 6.21
CA GLU A 29 -5.63 -4.46 7.27
C GLU A 29 -5.68 -3.03 6.74
N ASN A 30 -4.72 -2.63 5.90
CA ASN A 30 -4.68 -1.30 5.30
C ASN A 30 -5.87 -1.06 4.37
N PHE A 31 -6.25 -2.06 3.59
CA PHE A 31 -7.42 -2.03 2.72
C PHE A 31 -8.70 -1.82 3.52
N ASN A 32 -8.93 -2.61 4.56
CA ASN A 32 -10.16 -2.53 5.35
C ASN A 32 -10.32 -1.16 6.01
N LEU A 33 -9.23 -0.62 6.58
CA LEU A 33 -9.22 0.70 7.20
C LEU A 33 -9.46 1.82 6.18
N SER A 34 -8.69 1.83 5.09
CA SER A 34 -8.75 2.90 4.09
C SER A 34 -10.06 2.87 3.30
N TYR A 35 -10.54 1.70 2.89
CA TYR A 35 -11.82 1.57 2.18
C TYR A 35 -12.99 2.00 3.06
N THR A 36 -13.03 1.56 4.33
CA THR A 36 -14.08 2.00 5.28
C THR A 36 -14.07 3.52 5.43
N PHE A 37 -12.90 4.12 5.60
CA PHE A 37 -12.76 5.57 5.68
C PHE A 37 -13.26 6.29 4.42
N MET A 38 -12.93 5.78 3.22
CA MET A 38 -13.41 6.35 1.96
C MET A 38 -14.93 6.25 1.81
N LYS A 39 -15.54 5.12 2.21
CA LYS A 39 -17.00 4.96 2.21
C LYS A 39 -17.68 5.89 3.20
N ASP A 40 -17.07 6.13 4.36
CA ASP A 40 -17.56 7.08 5.35
C ASP A 40 -17.53 8.52 4.81
N LEU A 41 -16.45 8.93 4.13
CA LEU A 41 -16.37 10.24 3.48
C LEU A 41 -17.39 10.40 2.36
N GLU A 42 -17.58 9.37 1.53
CA GLU A 42 -18.56 9.38 0.46
C GLU A 42 -20.00 9.48 1.01
N SER A 43 -20.31 8.79 2.11
CA SER A 43 -21.61 8.91 2.80
C SER A 43 -21.90 10.33 3.28
N LYS A 44 -20.84 11.09 3.59
CA LYS A 44 -20.88 12.50 4.02
C LYS A 44 -20.78 13.47 2.84
N ARG A 45 -20.75 12.98 1.60
CA ARG A 45 -20.58 13.76 0.35
C ARG A 45 -19.30 14.60 0.36
N MET A 46 -18.26 14.12 1.05
CA MET A 46 -16.94 14.76 1.12
C MET A 46 -15.95 14.22 0.08
N CYS A 47 -16.30 13.12 -0.56
CA CYS A 47 -15.61 12.61 -1.73
C CYS A 47 -16.53 11.73 -2.56
N LYS A 48 -16.07 11.34 -3.74
CA LYS A 48 -16.63 10.27 -4.58
C LYS A 48 -15.52 9.30 -4.93
N LEU A 49 -15.75 8.00 -4.68
CA LEU A 49 -14.80 6.94 -4.99
C LEU A 49 -15.25 6.22 -6.28
N ASP A 50 -14.50 6.37 -7.36
CA ASP A 50 -14.78 5.72 -8.65
C ASP A 50 -14.09 4.35 -8.74
N LEU A 51 -14.27 3.52 -7.70
CA LEU A 51 -13.68 2.19 -7.61
C LEU A 51 -14.65 1.26 -6.86
N SER A 52 -14.80 0.04 -7.37
CA SER A 52 -15.37 -1.08 -6.60
C SER A 52 -14.44 -1.52 -5.48
N TYR A 53 -14.96 -2.35 -4.58
CA TYR A 53 -14.19 -2.96 -3.49
C TYR A 53 -12.96 -3.72 -4.04
N GLU A 54 -13.16 -4.54 -5.07
CA GLU A 54 -12.12 -5.36 -5.68
C GLU A 54 -11.09 -4.52 -6.44
N GLU A 55 -11.52 -3.49 -7.19
CA GLU A 55 -10.60 -2.59 -7.89
C GLU A 55 -9.73 -1.81 -6.90
N TYR A 56 -10.32 -1.30 -5.81
CA TYR A 56 -9.58 -0.63 -4.75
C TYR A 56 -8.57 -1.57 -4.10
N HIS A 57 -8.96 -2.81 -3.82
CA HIS A 57 -8.07 -3.83 -3.24
C HIS A 57 -6.87 -4.14 -4.14
N ILE A 58 -7.10 -4.36 -5.44
CA ILE A 58 -6.04 -4.66 -6.42
C ILE A 58 -5.07 -3.47 -6.55
N LEU A 59 -5.59 -2.25 -6.64
CA LEU A 59 -4.75 -1.06 -6.76
C LEU A 59 -3.95 -0.80 -5.49
N LEU A 60 -4.56 -0.94 -4.32
CA LEU A 60 -3.88 -0.73 -3.04
C LEU A 60 -2.80 -1.81 -2.79
N THR A 61 -3.08 -3.06 -3.15
CA THR A 61 -2.11 -4.15 -3.18
C THR A 61 -0.90 -3.76 -4.04
N SER A 62 -1.15 -3.35 -5.28
CA SER A 62 -0.10 -2.97 -6.23
C SER A 62 0.74 -1.79 -5.73
N PHE A 63 0.09 -0.82 -5.08
CA PHE A 63 0.77 0.34 -4.48
C PHE A 63 1.71 -0.07 -3.36
N TRP A 64 1.25 -0.89 -2.41
CA TRP A 64 2.09 -1.37 -1.31
C TRP A 64 3.21 -2.28 -1.78
N THR A 65 2.97 -3.13 -2.78
CA THR A 65 4.03 -3.90 -3.43
C THR A 65 5.14 -2.98 -3.93
N ALA A 66 4.79 -1.93 -4.69
CA ALA A 66 5.79 -0.98 -5.21
C ALA A 66 6.58 -0.27 -4.09
N ILE A 67 5.95 0.01 -2.96
CA ILE A 67 6.63 0.57 -1.79
C ILE A 67 7.57 -0.46 -1.15
N PHE A 68 7.14 -1.70 -0.98
CA PHE A 68 7.92 -2.77 -0.36
C PHE A 68 9.09 -3.24 -1.22
N GLU A 69 8.98 -3.19 -2.54
CA GLU A 69 10.10 -3.47 -3.46
C GLU A 69 11.32 -2.59 -3.17
N MET A 70 11.12 -1.33 -2.74
CA MET A 70 12.25 -0.47 -2.34
C MET A 70 13.01 -1.04 -1.14
N ILE A 71 12.31 -1.64 -0.16
CA ILE A 71 12.92 -2.28 1.01
C ILE A 71 13.62 -3.59 0.59
N ILE A 72 12.96 -4.40 -0.25
CA ILE A 72 13.52 -5.67 -0.74
C ILE A 72 14.81 -5.44 -1.54
N HIS A 73 14.85 -4.38 -2.33
CA HIS A 73 15.98 -3.99 -3.17
C HIS A 73 16.98 -3.02 -2.49
N ASP A 74 16.98 -2.96 -1.16
CA ASP A 74 18.00 -2.25 -0.37
C ASP A 74 18.12 -0.74 -0.67
N PHE A 75 17.01 -0.08 -1.05
CA PHE A 75 17.01 1.38 -1.17
C PHE A 75 17.34 2.00 0.19
N THR A 76 18.23 2.99 0.18
CA THR A 76 18.42 3.89 1.31
C THR A 76 17.15 4.70 1.55
N LEU A 77 16.99 5.25 2.76
CA LEU A 77 15.86 6.12 3.08
C LEU A 77 15.75 7.29 2.08
N ASP A 78 16.88 7.90 1.71
CA ASP A 78 16.90 9.03 0.78
C ASP A 78 16.47 8.62 -0.63
N GLU A 79 16.92 7.47 -1.14
CA GLU A 79 16.48 6.93 -2.43
C GLU A 79 14.98 6.65 -2.44
N ALA A 80 14.47 6.02 -1.38
CA ALA A 80 13.06 5.69 -1.27
C ALA A 80 12.17 6.94 -1.14
N LEU A 81 12.57 7.94 -0.35
CA LEU A 81 11.86 9.22 -0.26
C LEU A 81 11.89 9.99 -1.59
N ASN A 82 12.96 9.87 -2.36
CA ASN A 82 13.05 10.46 -3.70
C ASN A 82 12.19 9.72 -4.73
N PHE A 83 11.97 8.41 -4.58
CA PHE A 83 11.20 7.61 -5.52
C PHE A 83 9.71 7.52 -5.21
N ALA A 84 9.31 7.50 -3.93
CA ALA A 84 7.92 7.39 -3.50
C ALA A 84 6.96 8.41 -4.17
N PRO A 85 7.33 9.68 -4.40
CA PRO A 85 6.47 10.62 -5.15
C PRO A 85 6.20 10.19 -6.59
N LYS A 86 7.14 9.50 -7.24
CA LYS A 86 6.96 8.96 -8.60
C LYS A 86 5.97 7.78 -8.60
N ILE A 87 6.03 6.93 -7.56
CA ILE A 87 5.03 5.86 -7.35
C ILE A 87 3.65 6.47 -7.15
N ASN A 88 3.50 7.44 -6.25
CA ASN A 88 2.21 8.11 -6.04
C ASN A 88 1.66 8.77 -7.31
N LYS A 89 2.54 9.42 -8.10
CA LYS A 89 2.16 9.99 -9.40
C LYS A 89 1.71 8.93 -10.41
N PHE A 90 2.33 7.75 -10.40
CA PHE A 90 1.94 6.65 -11.28
C PHE A 90 0.52 6.13 -10.97
N PHE A 91 0.17 5.98 -9.69
CA PHE A 91 -1.16 5.52 -9.28
C PHE A 91 -2.27 6.56 -9.48
N ALA A 92 -1.93 7.85 -9.49
CA ALA A 92 -2.85 8.94 -9.83
C ALA A 92 -4.19 8.88 -9.07
N TRP A 93 -4.15 8.59 -7.77
CA TRP A 93 -5.34 8.40 -6.91
C TRP A 93 -6.38 9.52 -7.02
N ASN A 94 -5.93 10.75 -7.26
CA ASN A 94 -6.79 11.93 -7.44
C ASN A 94 -7.65 11.90 -8.72
N GLN A 95 -7.41 10.94 -9.63
CA GLN A 95 -8.28 10.68 -10.78
C GLN A 95 -9.38 9.67 -10.46
N LEU A 96 -9.24 8.91 -9.36
CA LEU A 96 -10.16 7.87 -8.90
C LEU A 96 -10.93 8.30 -7.64
N ILE A 97 -10.42 9.32 -6.94
CA ILE A 97 -10.99 9.91 -5.74
C ILE A 97 -11.17 11.40 -5.98
N GLU A 98 -12.43 11.82 -6.10
CA GLU A 98 -12.81 13.23 -6.22
C GLU A 98 -13.18 13.76 -4.82
N PHE A 99 -12.47 14.75 -4.28
CA PHE A 99 -12.78 15.41 -3.00
C PHE A 99 -13.62 16.68 -3.21
#